data_AF-A0A3M7RB67-F1
#
_entry.id   AF-A0A3M7RB67-F1
#
_cell.length_a   1.000
_cell.length_b   1.000
_cell.length_c   1.000
_cell.angle_alpha   90.00
_cell.angle_beta   90.00
_cell.angle_gamma   90.00
#
_symmetry.space_group_name_H-M   'P 1'
#
loop_
_entity.id
_entity.type
_entity.pdbx_description
1 polymer ?
#
loop_
_entity_poly.entity_id
_entity_poly.type
_entity_poly.pdbx_seq_one_letter_code
_entity_poly.pdbx_strand_id
1 'polypeptide(L)'
;MNLIKVLSIKKWGLKFNTLAVRSILKLKYDTPSNILNQEAYNKLKLLTISNRLCELSERYIRAGLNNSVPLVLRLLEEYKAGFESRYIEYPTPLSFSSVQIYK
;
A
#
# COMPACT_ATOMS: atom_id res chain seq x y z
N MET A 1 36.04 -13.57 11.30
CA MET A 1 34.64 -13.48 10.81
C MET A 1 34.68 -12.95 9.37
N ASN A 2 34.38 -13.78 8.36
CA ASN A 2 34.57 -13.42 6.94
C ASN A 2 33.52 -12.40 6.47
N LEU A 3 33.96 -11.36 5.77
CA LEU A 3 33.11 -10.31 5.19
C LEU A 3 31.99 -10.86 4.29
N ILE A 4 32.29 -11.95 3.55
CA ILE A 4 31.34 -12.68 2.70
C ILE A 4 30.17 -13.25 3.52
N LYS A 5 30.45 -13.79 4.73
CA LYS A 5 29.41 -14.31 5.62
C LYS A 5 28.52 -13.17 6.13
N VAL A 6 29.10 -12.03 6.49
CA VAL A 6 28.35 -10.85 6.99
C VAL A 6 27.44 -10.27 5.92
N LEU A 7 27.92 -10.12 4.68
CA LEU A 7 27.12 -9.64 3.55
C LEU A 7 25.97 -10.59 3.22
N SER A 8 26.22 -11.91 3.28
CA SER A 8 25.19 -12.91 3.06
C SER A 8 24.08 -12.78 4.12
N ILE A 9 24.43 -12.74 5.40
CA ILE A 9 23.46 -12.59 6.50
C ILE A 9 22.61 -11.31 6.34
N LYS A 10 23.24 -10.16 6.05
CA LYS A 10 22.50 -8.90 5.79
C LYS A 10 21.54 -9.01 4.60
N LYS A 11 21.97 -9.67 3.50
CA LYS A 11 21.13 -9.86 2.30
C LYS A 11 19.91 -10.74 2.58
N TRP A 12 20.08 -11.81 3.35
CA TRP A 12 18.97 -12.68 3.75
C TRP A 12 17.99 -11.97 4.70
N GLY A 13 18.52 -11.23 5.68
CA GLY A 13 17.68 -10.43 6.59
C GLY A 13 16.87 -9.36 5.86
N LEU A 14 17.48 -8.66 4.89
CA LEU A 14 16.78 -7.67 4.06
C LEU A 14 15.65 -8.32 3.24
N LYS A 15 15.91 -9.47 2.59
CA LYS A 15 14.88 -10.20 1.84
C LYS A 15 13.71 -10.64 2.72
N PHE A 16 14.01 -11.18 3.90
CA PHE A 16 12.98 -11.63 4.84
C PHE A 16 12.08 -10.48 5.30
N ASN A 17 12.68 -9.34 5.65
CA ASN A 17 11.92 -8.16 6.07
C ASN A 17 11.02 -7.62 4.94
N THR A 18 11.49 -7.59 3.70
CA THR A 18 10.65 -7.19 2.55
C THR A 18 9.48 -8.15 2.34
N LEU A 19 9.67 -9.46 2.52
CA LEU A 19 8.60 -10.45 2.43
C LEU A 19 7.57 -10.31 3.57
N ALA A 20 8.04 -10.10 4.79
CA ALA A 20 7.15 -9.87 5.94
C ALA A 20 6.26 -8.64 5.73
N VAL A 21 6.83 -7.53 5.25
CA VAL A 21 6.07 -6.31 4.90
C VAL A 21 5.03 -6.60 3.82
N ARG A 22 5.38 -7.38 2.79
CA ARG A 22 4.40 -7.79 1.74
C ARG A 22 3.24 -8.59 2.32
N SER A 23 3.51 -9.58 3.16
CA SER A 23 2.48 -10.44 3.75
C SER A 23 1.55 -9.65 4.70
N ILE A 24 2.13 -8.80 5.56
CA ILE A 24 1.36 -8.00 6.53
C ILE A 24 0.47 -6.97 5.81
N LEU A 25 1.00 -6.29 4.80
CA LEU A 25 0.27 -5.24 4.06
C LEU A 25 -0.50 -5.78 2.84
N LYS A 26 -0.51 -7.12 2.66
CA LYS A 26 -1.12 -7.83 1.53
C LYS A 26 -0.76 -7.17 0.18
N LEU A 27 0.54 -6.99 -0.07
CA LEU A 27 1.09 -6.40 -1.29
C LEU A 27 1.35 -7.48 -2.35
N LYS A 28 1.27 -7.11 -3.63
CA LYS A 28 1.54 -8.03 -4.75
C LYS A 28 3.00 -8.46 -4.76
N TYR A 29 3.25 -9.72 -5.14
CA TYR A 29 4.59 -10.31 -5.13
C TYR A 29 5.43 -9.87 -6.34
N ASP A 30 4.78 -9.58 -7.47
CA ASP A 30 5.43 -9.18 -8.72
C ASP A 30 5.92 -7.71 -8.72
N THR A 31 5.54 -6.93 -7.71
CA THR A 31 5.90 -5.51 -7.63
C THR A 31 7.40 -5.34 -7.33
N PRO A 32 8.14 -4.57 -8.16
CA PRO A 32 9.53 -4.21 -7.90
C PRO A 32 9.74 -3.51 -6.55
N SER A 33 10.90 -3.71 -5.91
CA SER A 33 11.11 -3.24 -4.52
C SER A 33 11.01 -1.72 -4.33
N ASN A 34 11.38 -0.93 -5.35
CA ASN A 34 11.28 0.53 -5.32
C ASN A 34 9.82 1.02 -5.28
N ILE A 35 8.92 0.37 -6.02
CA ILE A 35 7.48 0.65 -6.01
C ILE A 35 6.86 0.11 -4.72
N LEU A 36 7.29 -1.06 -4.27
CA LEU A 36 6.81 -1.67 -3.03
C LEU A 36 7.01 -0.78 -1.82
N ASN A 37 8.20 -0.17 -1.67
CA ASN A 37 8.47 0.70 -0.53
C ASN A 37 7.51 1.89 -0.49
N GLN A 38 7.22 2.49 -1.64
CA GLN A 38 6.27 3.59 -1.74
C GLN A 38 4.84 3.11 -1.45
N GLU A 39 4.43 1.96 -2.00
CA GLU A 39 3.11 1.39 -1.77
C GLU A 39 2.90 1.02 -0.29
N ALA A 40 3.90 0.39 0.32
CA ALA A 40 3.93 0.06 1.74
C ALA A 40 3.82 1.32 2.61
N TYR A 41 4.59 2.35 2.30
CA TYR A 41 4.52 3.64 2.99
C TYR A 41 3.13 4.27 2.89
N ASN A 42 2.54 4.29 1.69
CA ASN A 42 1.19 4.82 1.47
C ASN A 42 0.14 4.02 2.26
N LYS A 43 0.20 2.69 2.26
CA LYS A 43 -0.71 1.83 3.03
C LYS A 43 -0.56 2.04 4.54
N LEU A 44 0.67 2.13 5.04
CA LEU A 44 0.95 2.40 6.46
C LEU A 44 0.44 3.78 6.89
N LYS A 45 0.60 4.80 6.04
CA LYS A 45 0.07 6.14 6.27
C LYS A 45 -1.46 6.12 6.35
N LEU A 46 -2.12 5.42 5.43
CA LEU A 46 -3.58 5.27 5.43
C LEU A 46 -4.09 4.52 6.66
N LEU A 47 -3.40 3.45 7.07
CA LEU A 47 -3.71 2.71 8.30
C LEU A 47 -3.59 3.61 9.53
N THR A 48 -2.52 4.41 9.61
CA THR A 48 -2.30 5.36 10.71
C THR A 48 -3.42 6.40 10.79
N ILE A 49 -3.82 6.96 9.64
CA ILE A 49 -4.94 7.92 9.57
C ILE A 49 -6.24 7.23 10.02
N SER A 50 -6.49 6.01 9.56
CA SER A 50 -7.69 5.24 9.93
C SER A 50 -7.77 4.98 11.43
N ASN A 51 -6.65 4.59 12.07
CA ASN A 51 -6.61 4.34 13.51
C ASN A 51 -6.89 5.62 14.31
N ARG A 52 -6.27 6.75 13.94
CA ARG A 52 -6.53 8.04 14.59
C ARG A 52 -7.98 8.49 14.44
N LEU A 53 -8.60 8.22 13.29
CA LEU A 53 -10.00 8.50 13.05
C LEU A 53 -10.92 7.60 13.88
N CYS A 54 -10.57 6.31 14.04
CA CYS A 54 -11.29 5.39 14.91
C CYS A 54 -11.28 5.89 16.35
N GLU A 55 -10.10 6.21 16.88
CA GLU A 55 -9.95 6.76 18.24
C GLU A 55 -10.73 8.06 18.43
N LEU A 56 -10.71 8.96 17.45
CA LEU A 56 -11.50 10.19 17.49
C LEU A 56 -12.99 9.90 17.49
N SER A 57 -13.45 8.96 16.64
CA SER A 57 -14.86 8.58 16.57
C SER A 57 -15.35 8.01 17.91
N GLU A 58 -14.57 7.15 18.56
CA GLU A 58 -14.88 6.61 19.89
C GLU A 58 -14.97 7.72 20.95
N ARG A 59 -14.07 8.70 20.92
CA ARG A 59 -14.12 9.85 21.85
C ARG A 59 -15.36 10.70 21.64
N TYR A 60 -15.73 10.95 20.39
CA TYR A 60 -16.94 11.71 20.08
C TYR A 60 -18.21 10.96 20.50
N ILE A 61 -18.26 9.65 20.26
CA ILE A 61 -19.37 8.80 20.72
C ILE A 61 -19.49 8.86 22.24
N ARG A 62 -18.36 8.72 22.95
CA ARG A 62 -18.31 8.84 24.41
C ARG A 62 -18.74 10.21 24.92
N ALA A 63 -18.42 11.28 24.18
CA ALA A 63 -18.80 12.65 24.54
C ALA A 63 -20.27 12.99 24.18
N GLY A 64 -21.04 12.06 23.60
CA GLY A 64 -22.43 12.30 23.18
C GLY A 64 -22.56 13.21 21.95
N LEU A 65 -21.45 13.45 21.24
CA LEU A 65 -21.37 14.30 20.05
C LEU A 65 -21.60 13.49 18.76
N ASN A 66 -22.49 12.49 18.83
CA ASN A 66 -22.78 11.55 17.73
C ASN A 66 -23.21 12.28 16.44
N ASN A 67 -23.80 13.46 16.56
CA ASN A 67 -24.28 14.26 15.42
C ASN A 67 -23.17 14.98 14.64
N SER A 68 -21.94 15.11 15.17
CA SER A 68 -20.77 15.73 14.48
C SER A 68 -19.75 14.74 13.91
N VAL A 69 -19.84 13.46 14.29
CA VAL A 69 -19.12 12.31 13.69
C VAL A 69 -19.38 12.06 12.19
N PRO A 70 -20.53 12.44 11.56
CA PRO A 70 -20.87 12.00 10.20
C PRO A 70 -19.93 12.48 9.10
N LEU A 71 -19.35 13.67 9.20
CA LEU A 71 -18.63 14.28 8.05
C LEU A 71 -17.28 13.63 7.77
N VAL A 72 -16.47 13.41 8.80
CA VAL A 72 -15.11 12.84 8.60
C VAL A 72 -15.20 11.35 8.27
N LEU A 73 -16.16 10.62 8.86
CA LEU A 73 -16.41 9.22 8.55
C LEU A 73 -16.91 9.07 7.10
N ARG A 74 -17.89 9.89 6.69
CA ARG A 74 -18.43 9.89 5.32
C ARG A 74 -17.37 10.26 4.29
N LEU A 75 -16.50 11.23 4.56
CA LEU A 75 -15.38 11.58 3.67
C LEU A 75 -14.36 10.43 3.55
N LEU A 76 -14.11 9.68 4.63
CA LEU A 76 -13.23 8.52 4.59
C LEU A 76 -13.85 7.35 3.82
N GLU A 77 -15.15 7.11 4.00
CA GLU A 77 -15.91 6.11 3.25
C GLU A 77 -15.93 6.45 1.74
N GLU A 78 -16.22 7.70 1.39
CA GLU A 78 -16.16 8.13 -0.02
C GLU A 78 -14.76 8.05 -0.60
N TYR A 79 -13.72 8.39 0.17
CA TYR A 79 -12.34 8.21 -0.27
C TYR A 79 -11.99 6.73 -0.50
N LYS A 80 -12.42 5.83 0.38
CA LYS A 80 -12.25 4.38 0.22
C LYS A 80 -13.02 3.86 -0.99
N ALA A 81 -14.26 4.30 -1.18
CA ALA A 81 -15.08 3.95 -2.35
C ALA A 81 -14.41 4.41 -3.66
N GLY A 82 -13.87 5.63 -3.70
CA GLY A 82 -13.09 6.14 -4.84
C GLY A 82 -11.69 5.50 -4.99
N PHE A 83 -11.23 4.74 -4.00
CA PHE A 83 -10.01 3.92 -4.10
C PHE A 83 -10.34 2.54 -4.68
N GLU A 84 -11.43 1.90 -4.27
CA GLU A 84 -11.92 0.66 -4.86
C GLU A 84 -12.39 0.82 -6.32
N SER A 85 -12.94 1.99 -6.68
CA SER A 85 -13.33 2.29 -8.07
C SER A 85 -12.14 2.48 -9.03
N ARG A 86 -10.91 2.51 -8.52
CA ARG A 86 -9.68 2.67 -9.34
C ARG A 86 -8.87 1.39 -9.48
N TYR A 87 -9.54 0.25 -9.59
CA TYR A 87 -9.08 -0.75 -10.56
C TYR A 87 -9.46 -0.26 -11.95
N ILE A 88 -8.81 0.82 -12.39
CA ILE A 88 -8.77 1.13 -13.82
C ILE A 88 -7.92 0.01 -14.40
N GLU A 89 -8.59 -1.00 -14.94
CA GLU A 89 -7.99 -1.88 -15.93
C GLU A 89 -7.47 -0.93 -17.01
N TYR A 90 -6.17 -0.64 -16.96
CA TYR A 90 -5.49 -0.06 -18.09
C TYR A 90 -5.25 -1.25 -19.01
N PRO A 91 -6.05 -1.50 -20.06
CA PRO A 91 -5.52 -2.27 -21.15
C PRO A 91 -4.42 -1.37 -21.69
N THR A 92 -3.16 -1.68 -21.36
CA THR A 92 -2.06 -1.13 -22.15
C THR A 92 -2.28 -1.66 -23.55
N PRO A 93 -2.59 -0.82 -24.55
CA PRO A 93 -2.47 -1.25 -25.92
C PRO A 93 -0.97 -1.34 -26.12
N LEU A 94 -0.41 -2.54 -25.98
CA LEU A 94 0.92 -2.83 -26.48
C LEU A 94 0.84 -2.54 -27.98
N SER A 95 1.35 -1.37 -28.38
CA SER A 95 1.54 -1.02 -29.77
C SER A 95 2.42 -2.11 -30.37
N PHE A 96 1.84 -2.97 -31.20
CA PHE A 96 2.60 -3.78 -32.12
C PHE A 96 3.24 -2.82 -33.12
N SER A 97 4.43 -2.33 -32.80
CA SER A 97 5.34 -1.86 -33.83
C SER A 97 5.76 -3.09 -34.60
N SER A 98 5.04 -3.39 -35.68
CA SER A 98 5.48 -4.31 -36.72
C SER A 98 6.66 -3.67 -37.45
N VAL A 99 7.81 -3.58 -36.78
CA VAL A 99 9.09 -3.39 -37.44
C VAL A 99 9.56 -4.78 -37.82
N GLN A 100 9.13 -5.22 -39.00
CA GLN A 100 9.77 -6.34 -39.70
C GLN A 100 11.22 -5.93 -39.98
N ILE A 101 12.18 -6.59 -39.32
CA ILE A 101 13.55 -6.62 -39.80
C ILE A 101 13.89 -8.06 -40.21
N TYR A 102 14.45 -8.14 -41.42
CA TYR A 102 15.19 -9.22 -42.07
C TYR A 102 14.38 -10.19 -42.95
N LYS A 103 14.48 -9.98 -44.27
CA LYS A 103 15.42 -10.77 -45.08
C LYS A 103 16.09 -9.91 -46.14
#